data_AF-A0A3N5CUM2-F1
#
_entry.id   AF-A0A3N5CUM2-F1
#
_cell.length_a   1.000
_cell.length_b   1.000
_cell.length_c   1.000
_cell.angle_alpha   90.00
_cell.angle_beta   90.00
_cell.angle_gamma   90.00
#
_symmetry.space_group_name_H-M   'P 1'
#
loop_
_entity.id
_entity.type
_entity.pdbx_description
1 polymer ?
#
loop_
_entity_poly.entity_id
_entity_poly.type
_entity_poly.pdbx_seq_one_letter_code
_entity_poly.pdbx_strand_id
1 'polypeptide(L)'
;MAMAFETDNSRGKPRRKTKKTVIATAGGGLTGFLGAMAVTELAESGMLGDFGPSQEIAALVAMIYLVTALAVGIGLASPGFGARFLNVEDAEELREQRRMLGYSSAGMVALGVALILAALAAPVGPVPETVALVAVVLLVAFAWWAGARQRRHTDELMNSVSREATSIGFYLLFLIGGGWALLAHVGYAPAPAPLDWLTMFAGLLLLAAFIAGGKRGLLAMR
;
A
#
# COMPACT_ATOMS: atom_id res chain seq x y z
N MET A 1 52.69 8.94 32.09
CA MET A 1 52.14 8.82 30.72
C MET A 1 51.48 7.47 30.59
N ALA A 2 50.19 7.38 30.90
CA ALA A 2 49.39 6.16 30.77
C ALA A 2 48.12 6.53 30.00
N MET A 3 48.01 6.05 28.77
CA MET A 3 46.79 6.14 27.95
C MET A 3 45.73 5.24 28.56
N ALA A 4 44.65 5.82 29.06
CA ALA A 4 43.41 5.09 29.29
C ALA A 4 42.70 4.94 27.95
N PHE A 5 42.60 3.71 27.47
CA PHE A 5 41.76 3.32 26.34
C PHE A 5 40.31 3.37 26.82
N GLU A 6 39.60 4.44 26.50
CA GLU A 6 38.16 4.52 26.73
C GLU A 6 37.48 3.64 25.67
N THR A 7 37.04 2.47 26.11
CA THR A 7 36.23 1.58 25.27
C THR A 7 34.81 2.12 25.23
N ASP A 8 34.47 2.81 24.15
CA ASP A 8 33.08 3.16 23.84
C ASP A 8 32.28 1.87 23.65
N ASN A 9 31.55 1.49 24.70
CA ASN A 9 30.63 0.36 24.71
C ASN A 9 29.21 0.82 24.38
N SER A 10 29.03 1.56 23.28
CA SER A 10 27.73 1.96 22.75
C SER A 10 27.04 0.80 21.97
N ARG A 11 27.01 -0.41 22.54
CA ARG A 11 26.13 -1.50 22.06
C ARG A 11 24.70 -1.30 22.56
N GLY A 12 23.97 -0.38 21.93
CA GLY A 12 22.52 -0.27 22.06
C GLY A 12 21.83 -1.62 21.79
N LYS A 13 21.17 -2.17 22.80
CA LYS A 13 20.73 -3.59 22.91
C LYS A 13 19.91 -4.10 21.70
N PRO A 14 20.31 -5.20 21.02
CA PRO A 14 19.59 -5.78 19.87
C PRO A 14 18.17 -6.27 20.20
N ARG A 15 17.94 -6.69 21.45
CA ARG A 15 16.67 -7.29 21.91
C ARG A 15 15.46 -6.36 21.81
N ARG A 16 15.65 -5.03 21.89
CA ARG A 16 14.54 -4.05 21.88
C ARG A 16 14.02 -3.78 20.47
N LYS A 17 14.91 -3.77 19.46
CA LYS A 17 14.53 -3.56 18.05
C LYS A 17 13.75 -4.75 17.49
N THR A 18 14.23 -5.97 17.73
CA THR A 18 13.53 -7.20 17.34
C THR A 18 12.14 -7.30 17.98
N LYS A 19 12.00 -6.90 19.25
CA LYS A 19 10.69 -6.88 19.92
C LYS A 19 9.72 -5.90 19.25
N LYS A 20 10.17 -4.70 18.88
CA LYS A 20 9.34 -3.75 18.12
C LYS A 20 8.90 -4.36 16.79
N THR A 21 9.84 -4.96 16.03
CA THR A 21 9.54 -5.56 14.72
C THR A 21 8.49 -6.64 14.83
N VAL A 22 8.64 -7.57 15.78
CA VAL A 22 7.66 -8.63 16.00
C VAL A 22 6.28 -8.04 16.36
N ILE A 23 6.22 -7.01 17.20
CA ILE A 23 4.94 -6.36 17.56
C ILE A 23 4.28 -5.69 16.35
N ALA A 24 5.04 -4.96 15.54
CA ALA A 24 4.48 -4.31 14.34
C ALA A 24 4.04 -5.33 13.30
N THR A 25 4.83 -6.39 13.07
CA THR A 25 4.46 -7.50 12.18
C THR A 25 3.22 -8.22 12.69
N ALA A 26 3.13 -8.50 14.00
CA ALA A 26 1.95 -9.13 14.59
C ALA A 26 0.71 -8.22 14.51
N GLY A 27 0.86 -6.92 14.75
CA GLY A 27 -0.23 -5.94 14.64
C GLY A 27 -0.73 -5.81 13.20
N GLY A 28 0.18 -5.72 12.23
CA GLY A 28 -0.16 -5.74 10.80
C GLY A 28 -0.83 -7.06 10.38
N GLY A 29 -0.29 -8.19 10.83
CA GLY A 29 -0.87 -9.51 10.59
C GLY A 29 -2.27 -9.68 11.16
N LEU A 30 -2.51 -9.22 12.39
CA LEU A 30 -3.83 -9.25 13.03
C LEU A 30 -4.81 -8.34 12.29
N THR A 31 -4.38 -7.13 11.90
CA THR A 31 -5.22 -6.19 11.13
C THR A 31 -5.59 -6.78 9.78
N GLY A 32 -4.62 -7.41 9.09
CA GLY A 32 -4.86 -8.09 7.83
C GLY A 32 -5.80 -9.28 7.98
N PHE A 33 -5.64 -10.09 9.03
CA PHE A 33 -6.50 -11.24 9.30
C PHE A 33 -7.95 -10.83 9.61
N LEU A 34 -8.15 -9.87 10.53
CA LEU A 34 -9.49 -9.38 10.86
C LEU A 34 -10.15 -8.68 9.67
N GLY A 35 -9.37 -7.92 8.90
CA GLY A 35 -9.84 -7.29 7.68
C GLY A 35 -10.27 -8.32 6.63
N ALA A 36 -9.49 -9.39 6.46
CA ALA A 36 -9.84 -10.48 5.55
C ALA A 36 -11.12 -11.19 5.99
N MET A 37 -11.22 -11.55 7.28
CA MET A 37 -12.46 -12.13 7.82
C MET A 37 -13.67 -11.24 7.58
N ALA A 38 -13.55 -9.93 7.81
CA ALA A 38 -14.65 -8.99 7.59
C ALA A 38 -15.06 -8.90 6.11
N VAL A 39 -14.10 -8.93 5.18
CA VAL A 39 -14.39 -8.95 3.74
C VAL A 39 -15.07 -10.25 3.33
N THR A 40 -14.58 -11.40 3.80
CA THR A 40 -15.17 -12.71 3.49
C THR A 40 -16.57 -12.83 4.09
N GLU A 41 -16.78 -12.44 5.36
CA GLU A 41 -18.12 -12.46 5.99
C GLU A 41 -19.10 -11.54 5.25
N LEU A 42 -18.64 -10.36 4.81
CA LEU A 42 -19.47 -9.45 4.03
C LEU A 42 -19.79 -10.00 2.63
N ALA A 43 -18.85 -10.69 1.99
CA ALA A 43 -19.08 -11.38 0.72
C ALA A 43 -20.09 -12.53 0.88
N GLU A 44 -19.93 -13.36 1.92
CA GLU A 44 -20.81 -14.48 2.23
C GLU A 44 -22.21 -14.05 2.67
N SER A 45 -22.38 -12.84 3.22
CA SER A 45 -23.68 -12.31 3.63
C SER A 45 -24.67 -12.14 2.47
N GLY A 46 -24.19 -12.18 1.21
CA GLY A 46 -25.00 -11.94 0.01
C GLY A 46 -25.44 -10.48 -0.18
N MET A 47 -25.11 -9.58 0.76
CA MET A 47 -25.46 -8.16 0.70
C MET A 47 -24.80 -7.43 -0.49
N LEU A 48 -23.69 -7.95 -1.01
CA LEU A 48 -22.92 -7.35 -2.09
C LEU A 48 -23.03 -8.10 -3.44
N GLY A 49 -23.95 -9.06 -3.56
CA GLY A 49 -24.04 -9.96 -4.71
C GLY A 49 -23.12 -11.18 -4.60
N ASP A 50 -22.99 -11.95 -5.69
CA ASP A 50 -22.20 -13.18 -5.73
C ASP A 50 -20.70 -12.88 -5.92
N PHE A 51 -20.03 -12.52 -4.83
CA PHE A 51 -18.62 -12.12 -4.84
C PHE A 51 -17.71 -13.28 -5.24
N GLY A 52 -17.15 -13.20 -6.45
CA GLY A 52 -16.14 -14.12 -6.93
C GLY A 52 -14.74 -13.85 -6.36
N PRO A 53 -13.78 -14.76 -6.59
CA PRO A 53 -12.41 -14.62 -6.09
C PRO A 53 -11.71 -13.33 -6.51
N SER A 54 -11.94 -12.85 -7.74
CA SER A 54 -11.36 -11.60 -8.24
C SER A 54 -11.84 -10.38 -7.46
N GLN A 55 -13.13 -10.32 -7.11
CA GLN A 55 -13.73 -9.24 -6.32
C GLN A 55 -13.20 -9.25 -4.89
N GLU A 56 -13.08 -10.43 -4.29
CA GLU A 56 -12.53 -10.59 -2.94
C GLU A 56 -11.07 -10.11 -2.88
N ILE A 57 -10.21 -10.56 -3.80
CA ILE A 57 -8.80 -10.14 -3.84
C ILE A 57 -8.71 -8.62 -4.09
N ALA A 58 -9.52 -8.06 -5.00
CA ALA A 58 -9.56 -6.63 -5.25
C ALA A 58 -9.94 -5.83 -3.99
N ALA A 59 -10.95 -6.29 -3.24
CA ALA A 59 -11.38 -5.68 -1.99
C ALA A 59 -10.29 -5.75 -0.91
N LEU A 60 -9.57 -6.87 -0.78
CA LEU A 60 -8.45 -7.02 0.14
C LEU A 60 -7.29 -6.08 -0.19
N VAL A 61 -6.92 -5.97 -1.47
CA VAL A 61 -5.88 -5.02 -1.90
C VAL A 61 -6.32 -3.58 -1.65
N ALA A 62 -7.58 -3.24 -1.97
CA ALA A 62 -8.14 -1.93 -1.68
C ALA A 62 -8.10 -1.59 -0.19
N MET A 63 -8.43 -2.55 0.68
CA MET A 63 -8.37 -2.40 2.13
C MET A 63 -6.95 -2.03 2.58
N ILE A 64 -5.90 -2.64 2.02
CA ILE A 64 -4.51 -2.28 2.34
C ILE A 64 -4.25 -0.81 2.00
N TYR A 65 -4.71 -0.34 0.83
CA TYR A 65 -4.59 1.08 0.45
C TYR A 65 -5.30 1.99 1.45
N LEU A 66 -6.54 1.66 1.84
CA LEU A 66 -7.33 2.47 2.76
C LEU A 66 -6.78 2.50 4.18
N VAL A 67 -6.37 1.34 4.72
CA VAL A 67 -5.74 1.25 6.04
C VAL A 67 -4.43 2.02 6.06
N THR A 68 -3.60 1.91 5.02
CA THR A 68 -2.35 2.68 4.92
C THR A 68 -2.63 4.17 4.82
N ALA A 69 -3.59 4.57 3.99
CA ALA A 69 -3.95 5.98 3.85
C ALA A 69 -4.51 6.57 5.15
N LEU A 70 -5.31 5.80 5.89
CA LEU A 70 -5.85 6.17 7.20
C LEU A 70 -4.74 6.30 8.24
N ALA A 71 -3.80 5.35 8.29
CA ALA A 71 -2.65 5.41 9.19
C ALA A 71 -1.81 6.68 8.95
N VAL A 72 -1.52 6.99 7.68
CA VAL A 72 -0.81 8.23 7.29
C VAL A 72 -1.66 9.46 7.62
N GLY A 73 -2.96 9.44 7.33
CA GLY A 73 -3.90 10.53 7.61
C GLY A 73 -3.99 10.87 9.10
N ILE A 74 -4.05 9.87 9.96
CA ILE A 74 -4.00 10.04 11.43
C ILE A 74 -2.68 10.67 11.85
N GLY A 75 -1.55 10.21 11.28
CA GLY A 75 -0.24 10.80 11.53
C GLY A 75 -0.16 12.28 11.14
N LEU A 76 -0.84 12.67 10.06
CA LEU A 76 -0.91 14.07 9.60
C LEU A 76 -1.85 14.95 10.43
N ALA A 77 -2.91 14.37 11.00
CA ALA A 77 -3.84 15.07 11.88
C ALA A 77 -3.24 15.28 13.28
N SER A 78 -2.42 14.33 13.76
CA SER A 78 -1.74 14.40 15.05
C SER A 78 -0.25 14.04 14.91
N PRO A 79 0.62 15.00 14.54
CA PRO A 79 2.04 14.75 14.32
C PRO A 79 2.77 14.18 15.55
N GLY A 80 2.38 14.59 16.76
CA GLY A 80 2.99 14.08 17.99
C GLY A 80 2.68 12.61 18.26
N PHE A 81 1.46 12.15 17.97
CA PHE A 81 1.11 10.72 18.01
C PHE A 81 1.70 9.99 16.80
N GLY A 82 1.61 10.60 15.62
CA GLY A 82 2.13 10.11 14.35
C GLY A 82 3.61 9.79 14.39
N ALA A 83 4.46 10.63 14.99
CA ALA A 83 5.89 10.37 15.09
C ALA A 83 6.19 9.05 15.83
N ARG A 84 5.43 8.76 16.90
CA ARG A 84 5.56 7.51 17.65
C ARG A 84 4.98 6.31 16.92
N PHE A 85 3.84 6.49 16.23
CA PHE A 85 3.14 5.42 15.55
C PHE A 85 3.78 5.03 14.21
N LEU A 86 4.16 6.02 13.41
CA LEU A 86 4.84 5.86 12.12
C LEU A 86 6.36 5.69 12.25
N ASN A 87 6.89 5.64 13.47
CA ASN A 87 8.32 5.45 13.75
C ASN A 87 9.22 6.49 13.03
N VAL A 88 8.84 7.77 13.12
CA VAL A 88 9.57 8.90 12.54
C VAL A 88 10.43 9.56 13.64
N GLU A 89 11.57 10.13 13.27
CA GLU A 89 12.59 10.62 14.22
C GLU A 89 12.11 11.85 15.00
N ASP A 90 11.36 12.75 14.35
CA ASP A 90 10.73 13.90 14.99
C ASP A 90 9.34 14.20 14.38
N ALA A 91 8.43 14.74 15.20
CA ALA A 91 7.13 15.23 14.74
C ALA A 91 7.25 16.44 13.81
N GLU A 92 8.37 17.17 13.86
CA GLU A 92 8.64 18.28 12.94
C GLU A 92 8.87 17.79 11.50
N GLU A 93 9.47 16.62 11.31
CA GLU A 93 9.64 16.00 9.99
C GLU A 93 8.28 15.71 9.33
N LEU A 94 7.30 15.23 10.13
CA LEU A 94 5.93 15.03 9.67
C LEU A 94 5.22 16.34 9.29
N ARG A 95 5.56 17.46 9.95
CA ARG A 95 5.00 18.78 9.62
C ARG A 95 5.59 19.31 8.32
N GLU A 96 6.89 19.14 8.11
CA GLU A 96 7.56 19.53 6.87
C GLU A 96 7.05 18.71 5.67
N GLN A 97 6.94 17.40 5.84
CA GLN A 97 6.46 16.49 4.81
C GLN A 97 4.93 16.46 4.66
N ARG A 98 4.19 17.26 5.43
CA ARG A 98 2.72 17.21 5.50
C ARG A 98 2.04 17.31 4.14
N ARG A 99 2.55 18.16 3.25
CA ARG A 99 2.01 18.32 1.90
C ARG A 99 2.26 17.09 1.03
N MET A 100 3.47 16.54 1.06
CA MET A 100 3.84 15.33 0.31
C MET A 100 2.99 14.14 0.78
N LEU A 101 2.96 13.89 2.09
CA LEU A 101 2.20 12.80 2.69
C LEU A 101 0.69 12.98 2.51
N GLY A 102 0.20 14.22 2.53
CA GLY A 102 -1.20 14.54 2.27
C GLY A 102 -1.64 14.16 0.85
N TYR A 103 -0.85 14.53 -0.17
CA TYR A 103 -1.14 14.13 -1.55
C TYR A 103 -1.01 12.62 -1.74
N SER A 104 -0.01 11.98 -1.13
CA SER A 104 0.16 10.52 -1.16
C SER A 104 -1.04 9.80 -0.55
N SER A 105 -1.45 10.18 0.66
CA SER A 105 -2.62 9.63 1.34
C SER A 105 -3.90 9.82 0.51
N ALA A 106 -4.12 11.02 -0.05
CA ALA A 106 -5.27 11.27 -0.93
C ALA A 106 -5.26 10.39 -2.19
N GLY A 107 -4.11 10.20 -2.82
CA GLY A 107 -3.95 9.29 -3.95
C GLY A 107 -4.22 7.82 -3.57
N MET A 108 -3.75 7.39 -2.40
CA MET A 108 -4.00 6.04 -1.88
C MET A 108 -5.48 5.80 -1.57
N VAL A 109 -6.18 6.78 -0.97
CA VAL A 109 -7.63 6.71 -0.79
C VAL A 109 -8.33 6.58 -2.14
N ALA A 110 -7.96 7.42 -3.11
CA ALA A 110 -8.61 7.41 -4.42
C ALA A 110 -8.42 6.07 -5.14
N LEU A 111 -7.21 5.48 -5.11
CA LEU A 111 -6.95 4.16 -5.69
C LEU A 111 -7.67 3.03 -4.94
N GLY A 112 -7.69 3.07 -3.60
CA GLY A 112 -8.43 2.10 -2.80
C GLY A 112 -9.93 2.13 -3.08
N VAL A 113 -10.54 3.33 -3.10
CA VAL A 113 -11.96 3.49 -3.43
C VAL A 113 -12.24 3.08 -4.87
N ALA A 114 -11.35 3.38 -5.82
CA ALA A 114 -11.52 2.94 -7.21
C ALA A 114 -11.55 1.41 -7.32
N LEU A 115 -10.67 0.69 -6.61
CA LEU A 115 -10.69 -0.77 -6.58
C LEU A 115 -11.95 -1.33 -5.93
N ILE A 116 -12.45 -0.73 -4.84
CA ILE A 116 -13.72 -1.13 -4.22
C ILE A 116 -14.88 -0.97 -5.22
N LEU A 117 -14.96 0.18 -5.90
CA LEU A 117 -16.02 0.43 -6.88
C LEU A 117 -15.92 -0.50 -8.09
N ALA A 118 -14.70 -0.84 -8.52
CA ALA A 118 -14.49 -1.83 -9.57
C ALA A 118 -14.90 -3.25 -9.12
N ALA A 119 -14.63 -3.63 -7.88
CA ALA A 119 -15.04 -4.91 -7.31
C ALA A 119 -16.56 -5.02 -7.12
N LEU A 120 -17.22 -3.90 -6.79
CA LEU A 120 -18.66 -3.81 -6.58
C LEU A 120 -19.46 -3.52 -7.86
N ALA A 121 -18.80 -3.45 -9.02
CA ALA A 121 -19.47 -3.15 -10.27
C ALA A 121 -20.42 -4.28 -10.69
N ALA A 122 -21.57 -3.91 -11.23
CA ALA A 122 -22.48 -4.79 -11.96
C ALA A 122 -21.74 -5.46 -13.14
N PRO A 123 -22.17 -6.67 -13.58
CA PRO A 123 -23.41 -7.36 -13.20
C PRO A 123 -23.36 -8.14 -11.89
N VAL A 124 -22.18 -8.26 -11.27
CA VAL A 124 -21.99 -9.07 -10.05
C VAL A 124 -22.35 -8.29 -8.80
N GLY A 125 -21.86 -7.05 -8.69
CA GLY A 125 -22.06 -6.20 -7.53
C GLY A 125 -23.21 -5.19 -7.68
N PRO A 126 -23.52 -4.46 -6.60
CA PRO A 126 -24.68 -3.56 -6.54
C PRO A 126 -24.45 -2.21 -7.25
N VAL A 127 -23.22 -1.87 -7.66
CA VAL A 127 -22.91 -0.57 -8.27
C VAL A 127 -23.16 -0.63 -9.77
N PRO A 128 -24.02 0.25 -10.34
CA PRO A 128 -24.27 0.26 -11.78
C PRO A 128 -22.99 0.44 -12.62
N GLU A 129 -22.89 -0.28 -13.75
CA GLU A 129 -21.68 -0.33 -14.59
C GLU A 129 -21.16 1.06 -14.98
N THR A 130 -22.05 1.95 -15.43
CA THR A 130 -21.69 3.32 -15.84
C THR A 130 -21.20 4.15 -14.66
N VAL A 131 -21.80 3.98 -13.47
CA VAL A 131 -21.40 4.69 -12.26
C VAL A 131 -20.02 4.22 -11.81
N ALA A 132 -19.80 2.91 -11.78
CA ALA A 132 -18.49 2.33 -11.46
C ALA A 132 -17.42 2.83 -12.43
N LEU A 133 -17.66 2.76 -13.74
CA LEU A 133 -16.71 3.21 -14.77
C LEU A 133 -16.34 4.68 -14.61
N VAL A 134 -17.33 5.57 -14.54
CA VAL A 134 -17.10 7.02 -14.43
C VAL A 134 -16.36 7.34 -13.12
N ALA A 135 -16.79 6.77 -12.00
CA ALA A 135 -16.16 7.01 -10.71
C ALA A 135 -14.71 6.50 -10.68
N VAL A 136 -14.44 5.30 -11.21
CA VAL A 136 -13.09 4.74 -11.29
C VAL A 136 -12.19 5.63 -12.15
N VAL A 137 -12.65 6.07 -13.32
CA VAL A 137 -11.87 6.96 -14.19
C VAL A 137 -11.55 8.28 -13.49
N LEU A 138 -12.53 8.90 -12.83
CA LEU A 138 -12.34 10.15 -12.10
C LEU A 138 -11.39 9.99 -10.90
N LEU A 139 -11.49 8.89 -10.16
CA LEU A 139 -10.62 8.61 -9.02
C LEU A 139 -9.18 8.31 -9.46
N VAL A 140 -8.99 7.59 -10.57
CA VAL A 140 -7.66 7.35 -11.16
C VAL A 140 -7.07 8.67 -11.68
N ALA A 141 -7.87 9.50 -12.36
CA ALA A 141 -7.43 10.83 -12.80
C ALA A 141 -7.05 11.72 -11.60
N PHE A 142 -7.80 11.65 -10.51
CA PHE A 142 -7.47 12.35 -9.27
C PHE A 142 -6.19 11.81 -8.62
N ALA A 143 -6.00 10.49 -8.55
CA ALA A 143 -4.78 9.88 -8.03
C ALA A 143 -3.55 10.31 -8.84
N TRP A 144 -3.68 10.37 -10.17
CA TRP A 144 -2.64 10.89 -11.05
C TRP A 144 -2.34 12.37 -10.75
N TRP A 145 -3.39 13.20 -10.65
CA TRP A 145 -3.26 14.61 -10.30
C TRP A 145 -2.57 14.80 -8.94
N ALA A 146 -2.97 14.03 -7.92
CA ALA A 146 -2.39 14.07 -6.58
C ALA A 146 -0.91 13.67 -6.63
N GLY A 147 -0.56 12.61 -7.36
CA GLY A 147 0.83 12.20 -7.58
C GLY A 147 1.65 13.27 -8.31
N ALA A 148 1.09 13.93 -9.31
CA ALA A 148 1.76 15.04 -10.02
C ALA A 148 2.02 16.24 -9.09
N ARG A 149 1.11 16.53 -8.16
CA ARG A 149 1.30 17.56 -7.12
C ARG A 149 2.31 17.12 -6.07
N GLN A 150 2.28 15.86 -5.65
CA GLN A 150 3.21 15.28 -4.69
C GLN A 150 4.66 15.45 -5.13
N ARG A 151 4.97 15.22 -6.41
CA ARG A 151 6.33 15.32 -6.97
C ARG A 151 7.02 16.66 -6.70
N ARG A 152 6.27 17.75 -6.54
CA ARG A 152 6.83 19.09 -6.23
C ARG A 152 7.33 19.23 -4.79
N HIS A 153 6.97 18.28 -3.93
CA HIS A 153 7.27 18.26 -2.51
C HIS A 153 8.09 17.02 -2.12
N THR A 154 8.60 16.28 -3.10
CA THR A 154 9.39 15.07 -2.90
C THR A 154 10.87 15.41 -3.04
N ASP A 155 11.67 14.99 -2.07
CA ASP A 155 13.13 15.13 -2.13
C ASP A 155 13.75 14.14 -3.15
N GLU A 156 15.06 14.25 -3.36
CA GLU A 156 15.77 13.41 -4.33
C GLU A 156 15.77 11.92 -3.94
N LEU A 157 15.86 11.64 -2.64
CA LEU A 157 15.86 10.26 -2.12
C LEU A 157 14.51 9.59 -2.41
N MET A 158 13.40 10.20 -2.00
CA MET A 158 12.05 9.68 -2.21
C MET A 158 11.68 9.63 -3.69
N ASN A 159 12.17 10.56 -4.51
CA ASN A 159 11.98 10.50 -5.96
C ASN A 159 12.72 9.29 -6.57
N SER A 160 13.95 9.02 -6.12
CA SER A 160 14.70 7.83 -6.50
C SER A 160 13.99 6.54 -6.06
N VAL A 161 13.49 6.48 -4.82
CA VAL A 161 12.75 5.32 -4.30
C VAL A 161 11.48 5.08 -5.10
N SER A 162 10.73 6.15 -5.42
CA SER A 162 9.50 6.07 -6.21
C SER A 162 9.75 5.55 -7.63
N ARG A 163 10.84 6.00 -8.27
CA ARG A 163 11.27 5.49 -9.58
C ARG A 163 11.65 4.01 -9.53
N GLU A 164 12.42 3.62 -8.52
CA GLU A 164 12.83 2.23 -8.32
C GLU A 164 11.61 1.33 -8.06
N ALA A 165 10.68 1.76 -7.19
CA ALA A 165 9.43 1.06 -6.93
C ALA A 165 8.58 0.91 -8.19
N THR A 166 8.44 1.96 -8.99
CA THR A 166 7.67 1.90 -10.25
C THR A 166 8.31 0.90 -11.23
N SER A 167 9.64 0.88 -11.33
CA SER A 167 10.35 -0.06 -12.19
C SER A 167 10.21 -1.50 -11.70
N ILE A 168 10.36 -1.76 -10.39
CA ILE A 168 10.16 -3.09 -9.81
C ILE A 168 8.72 -3.54 -10.04
N GLY A 169 7.74 -2.67 -9.79
CA GLY A 169 6.32 -2.96 -10.01
C GLY A 169 6.02 -3.33 -11.46
N PHE A 170 6.59 -2.59 -12.42
CA PHE A 170 6.47 -2.92 -13.84
C PHE A 170 7.03 -4.31 -14.17
N TYR A 171 8.24 -4.64 -13.69
CA TYR A 171 8.83 -5.96 -13.94
C TYR A 171 8.06 -7.09 -13.25
N LEU A 172 7.56 -6.87 -12.03
CA LEU A 172 6.70 -7.83 -11.34
C LEU A 172 5.41 -8.08 -12.10
N LEU A 173 4.77 -7.01 -12.60
CA LEU A 173 3.54 -7.13 -13.37
C LEU A 173 3.77 -7.85 -14.71
N PHE A 174 4.86 -7.52 -15.42
CA PHE A 174 5.20 -8.22 -16.64
C PHE A 174 5.46 -9.71 -16.39
N LEU A 175 6.20 -10.04 -15.33
CA LEU A 175 6.52 -11.42 -14.98
C LEU A 175 5.26 -12.21 -14.56
N ILE A 176 4.45 -11.65 -13.64
CA ILE A 176 3.30 -12.34 -13.05
C ILE A 176 2.08 -12.24 -13.96
N GLY A 177 1.65 -11.03 -14.29
CA GLY A 177 0.49 -10.79 -15.14
C GLY A 177 0.74 -11.20 -16.59
N GLY A 178 1.89 -10.82 -17.16
CA GLY A 178 2.27 -11.25 -18.51
C GLY A 178 2.53 -12.76 -18.59
N GLY A 179 3.16 -13.35 -17.58
CA GLY A 179 3.33 -14.80 -17.48
C GLY A 179 2.00 -15.54 -17.39
N TRP A 180 1.07 -15.09 -16.56
CA TRP A 180 -0.27 -15.68 -16.46
C TRP A 180 -1.04 -15.52 -17.79
N ALA A 181 -0.98 -14.35 -18.42
CA ALA A 181 -1.60 -14.13 -19.73
C ALA A 181 -1.03 -15.06 -20.81
N LEU A 182 0.29 -15.30 -20.81
CA LEU A 182 0.93 -16.25 -21.71
C LEU A 182 0.42 -17.67 -21.46
N LEU A 183 0.40 -18.12 -20.20
CA LEU A 183 -0.12 -19.44 -19.83
C LEU A 183 -1.58 -19.62 -20.27
N ALA A 184 -2.39 -18.58 -20.16
CA ALA A 184 -3.76 -18.60 -20.66
C ALA A 184 -3.84 -18.66 -22.18
N HIS A 185 -3.00 -17.89 -22.88
CA HIS A 185 -2.94 -17.91 -24.34
C HIS A 185 -2.57 -19.29 -24.91
N VAL A 186 -1.68 -20.03 -24.23
CA VAL A 186 -1.29 -21.38 -24.65
C VAL A 186 -2.13 -22.50 -24.01
N GLY A 187 -3.19 -22.17 -23.26
CA GLY A 187 -4.19 -23.12 -22.75
C GLY A 187 -3.80 -23.87 -21.47
N TYR A 188 -2.77 -23.43 -20.74
CA TYR A 188 -2.36 -24.06 -19.47
C TYR A 188 -3.05 -23.50 -18.22
N ALA A 189 -3.68 -22.33 -18.31
CA ALA A 189 -4.38 -21.66 -17.21
C ALA A 189 -5.64 -20.92 -17.72
N PRO A 190 -6.63 -20.64 -16.86
CA PRO A 190 -7.72 -19.72 -17.22
C PRO A 190 -7.16 -18.32 -17.45
N ALA A 191 -7.83 -17.55 -18.33
CA ALA A 191 -7.46 -16.17 -18.58
C ALA A 191 -7.70 -15.32 -17.32
N PRO A 192 -6.77 -14.41 -16.97
CA PRO A 192 -6.98 -13.48 -15.88
C PRO A 192 -8.20 -12.60 -16.20
N ALA A 193 -9.08 -12.41 -15.22
CA ALA A 193 -10.20 -11.50 -15.37
C ALA A 193 -9.68 -10.05 -15.54
N PRO A 194 -10.45 -9.16 -16.20
CA PRO A 194 -10.06 -7.75 -16.31
C PRO A 194 -9.80 -7.08 -14.96
N LEU A 195 -10.54 -7.47 -13.91
CA LEU A 195 -10.35 -6.98 -12.54
C LEU A 195 -9.03 -7.47 -11.93
N ASP A 196 -8.57 -8.68 -12.28
CA ASP A 196 -7.29 -9.22 -11.78
C ASP A 196 -6.12 -8.35 -12.25
N TRP A 197 -6.19 -7.82 -13.48
CA TRP A 197 -5.17 -6.88 -13.97
C TRP A 197 -5.10 -5.61 -13.14
N LEU A 198 -6.25 -4.95 -12.90
CA LEU A 198 -6.30 -3.74 -12.08
C LEU A 198 -5.77 -4.01 -10.66
N THR A 199 -6.14 -5.16 -10.11
CA THR A 199 -5.70 -5.60 -8.78
C THR A 199 -4.21 -5.90 -8.75
N MET A 200 -3.65 -6.56 -9.77
CA MET A 200 -2.21 -6.81 -9.90
C MET A 200 -1.43 -5.50 -10.02
N PHE A 201 -1.88 -4.54 -10.83
CA PHE A 201 -1.26 -3.21 -10.90
C PHE A 201 -1.15 -2.57 -9.50
N ALA A 202 -2.24 -2.58 -8.75
CA ALA A 202 -2.29 -1.95 -7.44
C ALA A 202 -1.49 -2.72 -6.37
N GLY A 203 -1.64 -4.04 -6.31
CA GLY A 203 -0.99 -4.89 -5.31
C GLY A 203 0.51 -5.03 -5.53
N LEU A 204 0.94 -5.22 -6.78
CA LEU A 204 2.37 -5.36 -7.10
C LEU A 204 3.11 -4.02 -6.94
N LEU A 205 2.43 -2.88 -7.15
CA LEU A 205 3.03 -1.58 -6.87
C LEU A 205 3.24 -1.36 -5.36
N LEU A 206 2.31 -1.79 -4.50
CA LEU A 206 2.52 -1.79 -3.04
C LEU A 206 3.73 -2.65 -2.66
N LEU A 207 3.77 -3.89 -3.17
CA LEU A 207 4.89 -4.79 -2.91
C LEU A 207 6.22 -4.18 -3.37
N ALA A 208 6.23 -3.59 -4.56
CA ALA A 208 7.42 -2.93 -5.09
C ALA A 208 7.86 -1.72 -4.25
N ALA A 209 6.93 -0.95 -3.70
CA ALA A 209 7.24 0.14 -2.77
C ALA A 209 7.89 -0.38 -1.48
N PHE A 210 7.40 -1.49 -0.91
CA PHE A 210 8.04 -2.14 0.24
C PHE A 210 9.45 -2.63 -0.10
N ILE A 211 9.64 -3.27 -1.25
CA ILE A 211 10.97 -3.78 -1.68
C ILE A 211 11.95 -2.61 -1.87
N ALA A 212 11.54 -1.56 -2.59
CA ALA A 212 12.39 -0.39 -2.85
C ALA A 212 12.74 0.34 -1.55
N GLY A 213 11.76 0.57 -0.67
CA GLY A 213 11.98 1.20 0.64
C GLY A 213 12.88 0.34 1.54
N GLY A 214 12.69 -0.98 1.54
CA GLY A 214 13.51 -1.92 2.29
C GLY A 214 14.98 -1.90 1.87
N LYS A 215 15.26 -1.90 0.55
CA LYS A 215 16.62 -1.78 0.01
C LYS A 215 17.34 -0.51 0.43
N ARG A 216 16.60 0.56 0.71
CA ARG A 216 17.13 1.87 1.15
C ARG A 216 17.17 2.01 2.67
N GLY A 217 16.84 0.96 3.42
CA GLY A 217 16.85 0.97 4.88
C GLY A 217 15.71 1.76 5.52
N LEU A 218 14.70 2.18 4.75
CA LEU A 218 13.56 2.98 5.23
C LEU A 218 12.61 2.19 6.13
N LEU A 219 12.65 0.86 6.06
CA LEU A 219 11.83 -0.04 6.89
C LEU A 219 12.50 -0.40 8.23
N ALA A 220 13.71 0.09 8.49
CA ALA A 220 14.42 -0.19 9.73
C ALA A 220 13.77 0.56 10.91
N MET A 221 13.34 -0.19 11.93
CA MET A 221 12.75 0.41 13.13
C MET A 221 13.78 1.11 14.01
N ARG A 222 13.43 2.33 14.44
CA ARG A 222 14.30 3.22 15.21
C ARG A 222 13.95 3.16 16.71
#